data_AF-A0A948ETC6-F1
#
_entry.id   AF-A0A948ETC6-F1
#
_cell.length_a   1.000
_cell.length_b   1.000
_cell.length_c   1.000
_cell.angle_alpha   90.00
_cell.angle_beta   90.00
_cell.angle_gamma   90.00
#
_symmetry.space_group_name_H-M   'P 1'
#
loop_
_entity.id
_entity.type
_entity.pdbx_description
1 polymer ?
#
loop_
_entity_poly.entity_id
_entity_poly.type
_entity_poly.pdbx_seq_one_letter_code
_entity_poly.pdbx_strand_id
1 'polypeptide(L)'
;MKAHRLSLAVALTAFSAGCFAADTPAPAQAAMPSGNQEWIAYLADFTRNGDMLADPKKFLAALSVVSEPQFLFDSTKAMMEPNLYLQSTASMMDPRAYGNFAKAMDPGVIAAWTTAMMDPQFLSATQTVVVDPGKLMRWVMAPLDPKLLALAANALNPNVYLRWASAPLDPRVVNMATAPVNPNWYGGWLGGIVNPQSYGPAVGGMLNAPYGAQPIPMLPMFVPPAYK
;
A
#
# COMPACT_ATOMS: atom_id res chain seq x y z
N MET A 1 -38.36 -40.04 26.04
CA MET A 1 -39.60 -39.39 25.55
C MET A 1 -39.30 -37.93 25.25
N LYS A 2 -39.68 -37.45 24.06
CA LYS A 2 -39.45 -36.10 23.53
C LYS A 2 -40.57 -35.13 23.94
N ALA A 3 -40.24 -33.83 23.85
CA ALA A 3 -41.14 -32.67 23.65
C ALA A 3 -41.96 -32.22 24.87
N HIS A 4 -42.27 -30.96 25.12
CA HIS A 4 -42.07 -29.63 24.52
C HIS A 4 -42.70 -28.68 25.55
N ARG A 5 -42.18 -27.46 25.78
CA ARG A 5 -43.02 -26.24 25.97
C ARG A 5 -42.22 -24.98 25.60
N LEU A 6 -42.59 -24.40 24.46
CA LEU A 6 -42.41 -23.01 24.05
C LEU A 6 -43.26 -22.08 24.94
N SER A 7 -42.82 -20.82 25.12
CA SER A 7 -43.59 -19.55 25.00
C SER A 7 -42.72 -18.38 25.50
N LEU A 8 -42.26 -17.46 24.63
CA LEU A 8 -42.87 -16.16 24.25
C LEU A 8 -42.56 -15.06 25.31
N ALA A 9 -41.47 -14.30 25.16
CA ALA A 9 -41.36 -12.94 24.58
C ALA A 9 -42.04 -11.82 25.40
N VAL A 10 -41.30 -10.74 25.70
CA VAL A 10 -41.67 -9.32 25.43
C VAL A 10 -40.61 -8.36 26.01
N ALA A 11 -40.11 -7.53 25.09
CA ALA A 11 -39.43 -6.24 25.13
C ALA A 11 -39.28 -5.45 26.45
N LEU A 12 -38.09 -4.87 26.65
CA LEU A 12 -37.94 -3.52 27.20
C LEU A 12 -36.75 -2.76 26.56
N THR A 13 -37.12 -1.87 25.64
CA THR A 13 -36.58 -0.51 25.40
C THR A 13 -35.07 -0.29 25.36
N ALA A 14 -34.54 -0.16 24.13
CA ALA A 14 -33.41 0.72 23.82
C ALA A 14 -33.90 1.80 22.85
N PHE A 15 -34.25 2.97 23.39
CA PHE A 15 -34.50 4.17 22.60
C PHE A 15 -33.68 5.30 23.23
N SER A 16 -32.47 5.48 22.72
CA SER A 16 -31.70 6.70 22.91
C SER A 16 -30.93 6.96 21.62
N ALA A 17 -31.40 8.00 20.93
CA ALA A 17 -30.86 8.71 19.80
C ALA A 17 -29.35 8.53 19.55
N GLY A 18 -29.03 7.98 18.38
CA GLY A 18 -27.76 8.17 17.69
C GLY A 18 -28.09 8.51 16.24
N CYS A 19 -27.95 9.79 15.89
CA CYS A 19 -28.20 10.32 14.57
C CYS A 19 -27.41 9.56 13.49
N PHE A 20 -28.01 9.48 12.31
CA PHE A 20 -27.47 8.97 11.06
C PHE A 20 -25.99 9.35 10.84
N ALA A 21 -25.09 8.41 11.10
CA ALA A 21 -23.85 8.28 10.37
C ALA A 21 -24.04 7.10 9.43
N ALA A 22 -24.20 7.37 8.14
CA ALA A 22 -24.01 6.33 7.15
C ALA A 22 -22.57 5.84 7.32
N ASP A 23 -22.40 4.60 7.79
CA ASP A 23 -21.15 3.87 7.69
C ASP A 23 -20.77 3.79 6.21
N THR A 24 -20.06 4.79 5.71
CA THR A 24 -19.12 4.55 4.62
C THR A 24 -18.19 3.47 5.15
N PRO A 25 -18.10 2.29 4.50
CA PRO A 25 -17.13 1.29 4.91
C PRO A 25 -15.77 1.97 4.90
N ALA A 26 -15.13 2.09 6.07
CA ALA A 26 -13.74 2.47 6.13
C ALA A 26 -13.00 1.53 5.15
N PRO A 27 -12.23 2.06 4.19
CA PRO A 27 -11.50 1.22 3.27
C PRO A 27 -10.70 0.24 4.12
N ALA A 28 -10.96 -1.05 3.94
CA ALA A 28 -10.30 -2.10 4.71
C ALA A 28 -8.79 -1.82 4.67
N GLN A 29 -8.22 -1.47 5.83
CA GLN A 29 -6.78 -1.28 5.95
C GLN A 29 -6.16 -2.62 5.56
N ALA A 30 -5.63 -2.68 4.34
CA ALA A 30 -4.93 -3.87 3.86
C ALA A 30 -3.87 -4.22 4.90
N ALA A 31 -3.97 -5.42 5.46
CA ALA A 31 -3.05 -5.90 6.49
C ALA A 31 -1.61 -5.71 6.00
N MET A 32 -0.75 -5.26 6.92
CA MET A 32 0.66 -5.04 6.63
C MET A 32 1.31 -6.35 6.17
N PRO A 33 2.15 -6.34 5.11
CA PRO A 33 2.86 -7.54 4.69
C PRO A 33 3.66 -8.15 5.84
N SER A 34 3.65 -9.47 5.92
CA SER A 34 4.35 -10.24 6.95
C SER A 34 5.58 -10.95 6.36
N GLY A 35 6.75 -10.63 6.92
CA GLY A 35 8.01 -11.22 6.46
C GLY A 35 8.51 -10.71 5.10
N ASN A 36 9.75 -11.08 4.75
CA ASN A 36 10.46 -10.48 3.63
C ASN A 36 9.83 -10.79 2.26
N GLN A 37 9.34 -12.01 2.05
CA GLN A 37 8.79 -12.42 0.75
C GLN A 37 7.49 -11.65 0.42
N GLU A 38 6.62 -11.44 1.40
CA GLU A 38 5.41 -10.64 1.19
C GLU A 38 5.75 -9.17 0.99
N TRP A 39 6.75 -8.64 1.70
CA TRP A 39 7.25 -7.29 1.46
C TRP A 39 7.86 -7.14 0.06
N ILE A 40 8.62 -8.11 -0.44
CA ILE A 40 9.17 -8.09 -1.80
C ILE A 40 8.04 -8.09 -2.84
N ALA A 41 7.06 -8.98 -2.69
CA ALA A 41 5.90 -9.05 -3.59
C ALA A 41 5.06 -7.77 -3.53
N TYR A 42 4.85 -7.23 -2.32
CA TYR A 42 4.13 -5.98 -2.12
C TYR A 42 4.85 -4.80 -2.78
N LEU A 43 6.16 -4.66 -2.57
CA LEU A 43 6.96 -3.55 -3.13
C LEU A 43 7.06 -3.63 -4.66
N ALA A 44 7.05 -4.85 -5.22
CA ALA A 44 7.03 -5.08 -6.65
C ALA A 44 5.64 -4.90 -7.30
N ASP A 45 4.56 -4.79 -6.52
CA ASP A 45 3.19 -4.61 -7.00
C ASP A 45 2.81 -3.12 -7.05
N PHE A 46 2.88 -2.52 -8.23
CA PHE A 46 2.57 -1.11 -8.46
C PHE A 46 1.11 -0.74 -8.24
N THR A 47 0.21 -1.73 -8.11
CA THR A 47 -1.20 -1.49 -7.78
C THR A 47 -1.43 -1.32 -6.27
N ARG A 48 -0.43 -1.63 -5.44
CA ARG A 48 -0.53 -1.59 -3.97
C ARG A 48 0.60 -0.85 -3.28
N ASN A 49 1.82 -0.86 -3.83
CA ASN A 49 3.01 -0.35 -3.15
C ASN A 49 2.92 1.14 -2.79
N GLY A 50 2.32 1.98 -3.65
CA GLY A 50 1.99 3.39 -3.43
C GLY A 50 1.24 3.70 -2.12
N ASP A 51 0.51 2.75 -1.53
CA ASP A 51 -0.07 2.90 -0.19
C ASP A 51 0.99 3.27 0.88
N MET A 52 2.26 2.90 0.68
CA MET A 52 3.34 3.29 1.61
C MET A 52 3.59 4.80 1.59
N LEU A 53 3.32 5.47 0.47
CA LEU A 53 3.44 6.91 0.34
C LEU A 53 2.20 7.61 0.89
N ALA A 54 1.06 6.92 0.92
CA ALA A 54 -0.18 7.42 1.49
C ALA A 54 -0.27 7.25 3.03
N ASP A 55 0.55 6.39 3.63
CA ASP A 55 0.51 6.07 5.06
C ASP A 55 1.93 6.08 5.69
N PRO A 56 2.24 7.08 6.56
CA PRO A 56 3.54 7.16 7.24
C PRO A 56 3.91 5.90 8.04
N LYS A 57 2.94 5.18 8.61
CA LYS A 57 3.24 3.95 9.38
C LYS A 57 3.66 2.81 8.46
N LYS A 58 3.00 2.67 7.30
CA LYS A 58 3.42 1.70 6.27
C LYS A 58 4.79 2.05 5.71
N PHE A 59 5.10 3.34 5.53
CA PHE A 59 6.43 3.77 5.15
C PHE A 59 7.50 3.34 6.15
N LEU A 60 7.29 3.56 7.45
CA LEU A 60 8.26 3.12 8.47
C LEU A 60 8.46 1.62 8.50
N ALA A 61 7.40 0.84 8.32
CA ALA A 61 7.50 -0.61 8.23
C ALA A 61 8.25 -1.06 6.97
N ALA A 62 8.01 -0.41 5.83
CA ALA A 62 8.77 -0.66 4.61
C ALA A 62 10.25 -0.30 4.81
N LEU A 63 10.53 0.87 5.39
CA LEU A 63 11.90 1.33 5.66
C LEU A 63 12.63 0.39 6.61
N SER A 64 11.97 -0.10 7.66
CA SER A 64 12.57 -1.02 8.63
C SER A 64 12.96 -2.34 7.98
N VAL A 65 12.12 -2.87 7.09
CA VAL A 65 12.37 -4.12 6.37
C VAL A 65 13.43 -3.93 5.28
N VAL A 66 13.33 -2.89 4.45
CA VAL A 66 14.24 -2.65 3.30
C VAL A 66 15.67 -2.38 3.73
N SER A 67 15.86 -1.84 4.93
CA SER A 67 17.20 -1.56 5.49
C SER A 67 17.90 -2.76 6.11
N GLU A 68 17.24 -3.92 6.21
CA GLU A 68 17.88 -5.15 6.70
C GLU A 68 18.68 -5.83 5.57
N PRO A 69 19.90 -6.35 5.85
CA PRO A 69 20.69 -7.06 4.85
C PRO A 69 19.97 -8.32 4.33
N GLN A 70 19.22 -8.99 5.22
CA GLN A 70 18.44 -10.17 4.88
C GLN A 70 17.38 -9.88 3.82
N PHE A 71 16.71 -8.73 3.91
CA PHE A 71 15.73 -8.34 2.91
C PHE A 71 16.39 -8.14 1.54
N LEU A 72 17.58 -7.55 1.50
CA LEU A 72 18.32 -7.35 0.25
C LEU A 72 18.79 -8.66 -0.38
N PHE A 73 19.17 -9.65 0.43
CA PHE A 73 19.48 -10.99 -0.09
C PHE A 73 18.25 -11.68 -0.66
N ASP A 74 17.12 -11.62 0.05
CA ASP A 74 15.87 -12.21 -0.39
C ASP A 74 15.33 -11.50 -1.64
N SER A 75 15.47 -10.17 -1.72
CA SER A 75 15.04 -9.38 -2.87
C SER A 75 15.93 -9.65 -4.09
N THR A 76 17.26 -9.71 -3.91
CA THR A 76 18.19 -10.10 -4.98
C THR A 76 17.88 -11.50 -5.49
N LYS A 77 17.57 -12.44 -4.59
CA LYS A 77 17.14 -13.78 -4.97
C LYS A 77 15.85 -13.75 -5.78
N ALA A 78 14.87 -12.96 -5.34
CA ALA A 78 13.60 -12.84 -6.03
C ALA A 78 13.72 -12.14 -7.40
N MET A 79 14.66 -11.19 -7.55
CA MET A 79 14.96 -10.54 -8.84
C MET A 79 15.58 -11.49 -9.87
N MET A 80 16.25 -12.56 -9.44
CA MET A 80 16.71 -13.62 -10.34
C MET A 80 15.56 -14.48 -10.88
N GLU A 81 14.36 -14.39 -10.32
CA GLU A 81 13.18 -15.10 -10.79
C GLU A 81 12.43 -14.25 -11.83
N PRO A 82 12.13 -14.78 -13.03
CA PRO A 82 11.32 -14.05 -14.00
C PRO A 82 9.91 -13.77 -13.48
N ASN A 83 9.41 -14.56 -12.52
CA ASN A 83 8.06 -14.41 -11.99
C ASN A 83 7.82 -13.06 -11.30
N LEU A 84 8.77 -12.58 -10.49
CA LEU A 84 8.64 -11.28 -9.83
C LEU A 84 8.66 -10.14 -10.86
N TYR A 85 9.49 -10.26 -11.89
CA TYR A 85 9.55 -9.30 -12.99
C TYR A 85 8.25 -9.27 -13.82
N LEU A 86 7.68 -10.43 -14.13
CA LEU A 86 6.41 -10.52 -14.86
C LEU A 86 5.26 -9.95 -14.03
N GLN A 87 5.24 -10.24 -12.72
CA GLN A 87 4.25 -9.66 -11.81
C GLN A 87 4.37 -8.13 -11.73
N SER A 88 5.59 -7.61 -11.56
CA SER A 88 5.80 -6.17 -11.45
C SER A 88 5.45 -5.45 -12.74
N THR A 89 5.86 -5.98 -13.88
CA THR A 89 5.51 -5.45 -15.21
C THR A 89 4.00 -5.46 -15.42
N ALA A 90 3.32 -6.57 -15.12
CA ALA A 90 1.87 -6.66 -15.23
C ALA A 90 1.16 -5.64 -14.32
N SER A 91 1.63 -5.46 -13.08
CA SER A 91 1.06 -4.49 -12.14
C SER A 91 1.26 -3.05 -12.59
N MET A 92 2.37 -2.74 -13.29
CA MET A 92 2.62 -1.41 -13.86
C MET A 92 1.70 -1.12 -15.07
N MET A 93 1.34 -2.15 -15.84
CA MET A 93 0.41 -2.04 -16.96
C MET A 93 -1.06 -1.99 -16.52
N ASP A 94 -1.34 -2.23 -15.25
CA ASP A 94 -2.67 -2.20 -14.66
C ASP A 94 -3.11 -0.74 -14.40
N PRO A 95 -4.27 -0.32 -14.90
CA PRO A 95 -4.82 1.03 -14.64
C PRO A 95 -4.93 1.40 -13.16
N ARG A 96 -5.08 0.42 -12.27
CA ARG A 96 -5.16 0.63 -10.82
C ARG A 96 -3.86 1.19 -10.23
N ALA A 97 -2.72 0.97 -10.90
CA ALA A 97 -1.45 1.55 -10.48
C ALA A 97 -1.51 3.08 -10.44
N TYR A 98 -2.22 3.72 -11.38
CA TYR A 98 -2.40 5.17 -11.36
C TYR A 98 -3.04 5.66 -10.05
N GLY A 99 -4.21 5.10 -9.71
CA GLY A 99 -4.94 5.50 -8.51
C GLY A 99 -4.18 5.18 -7.22
N ASN A 100 -3.33 4.16 -7.23
CA ASN A 100 -2.47 3.83 -6.10
C ASN A 100 -1.48 4.97 -5.76
N PHE A 101 -0.86 5.57 -6.77
CA PHE A 101 0.07 6.70 -6.56
C PHE A 101 -0.62 8.05 -6.47
N ALA A 102 -1.74 8.25 -7.18
CA ALA A 102 -2.46 9.51 -7.16
C ALA A 102 -2.97 9.88 -5.75
N LYS A 103 -3.33 8.90 -4.93
CA LYS A 103 -3.70 9.09 -3.51
C LYS A 103 -2.61 9.74 -2.68
N ALA A 104 -1.32 9.55 -3.01
CA ALA A 104 -0.23 10.16 -2.26
C ALA A 104 -0.23 11.69 -2.32
N MET A 105 -0.92 12.27 -3.32
CA MET A 105 -1.09 13.71 -3.48
C MET A 105 -2.35 14.26 -2.78
N ASP A 106 -3.13 13.41 -2.11
CA ASP A 106 -4.32 13.86 -1.39
C ASP A 106 -3.93 14.77 -0.21
N PRO A 107 -4.63 15.91 0.00
CA PRO A 107 -4.38 16.80 1.13
C PRO A 107 -4.40 16.10 2.50
N GLY A 108 -5.23 15.06 2.67
CA GLY A 108 -5.28 14.27 3.89
C GLY A 108 -4.00 13.47 4.13
N VAL A 109 -3.39 12.95 3.06
CA VAL A 109 -2.08 12.27 3.14
C VAL A 109 -0.99 13.27 3.54
N ILE A 110 -0.96 14.46 2.94
CA ILE A 110 0.01 15.51 3.29
C ILE A 110 -0.12 15.91 4.76
N ALA A 111 -1.36 16.06 5.25
CA ALA A 111 -1.62 16.34 6.66
C ALA A 111 -1.13 15.19 7.56
N ALA A 112 -1.40 13.94 7.20
CA ALA A 112 -0.92 12.77 7.94
C ALA A 112 0.62 12.73 8.03
N TRP A 113 1.32 13.04 6.94
CA TRP A 113 2.78 13.17 6.94
C TRP A 113 3.29 14.32 7.80
N THR A 114 2.62 15.47 7.75
CA THR A 114 2.97 16.63 8.59
C THR A 114 2.83 16.27 10.07
N THR A 115 1.72 15.63 10.45
CA THR A 115 1.51 15.12 11.82
C THR A 115 2.56 14.08 12.20
N ALA A 116 2.85 13.12 11.32
CA ALA A 116 3.87 12.10 11.58
C ALA A 116 5.26 12.72 11.80
N MET A 117 5.65 13.73 11.03
CA MET A 117 6.93 14.41 11.20
C MET A 117 7.01 15.24 12.48
N MET A 118 5.87 15.66 13.04
CA MET A 118 5.80 16.31 14.34
C MET A 118 5.71 15.31 15.50
N ASP A 119 5.46 14.02 15.24
CA ASP A 119 5.34 12.98 16.25
C ASP A 119 6.73 12.50 16.70
N PRO A 120 7.10 12.69 17.99
CA PRO A 120 8.37 12.21 18.52
C PRO A 120 8.55 10.70 18.37
N GLN A 121 7.47 9.91 18.40
CA GLN A 121 7.54 8.45 18.25
C GLN A 121 7.94 8.06 16.82
N PHE A 122 7.37 8.72 15.82
CA PHE A 122 7.74 8.51 14.41
C PHE A 122 9.21 8.86 14.16
N LEU A 123 9.67 10.00 14.69
CA LEU A 123 11.07 10.44 14.55
C LEU A 123 12.03 9.47 15.25
N SER A 124 11.70 9.03 16.47
CA SER A 124 12.50 8.05 17.21
C SER A 124 12.55 6.70 16.50
N ALA A 125 11.42 6.21 15.98
CA ALA A 125 11.36 4.97 15.22
C ALA A 125 12.20 5.06 13.93
N THR A 126 12.13 6.18 13.21
CA THR A 126 12.93 6.42 12.00
C THR A 126 14.43 6.40 12.33
N GLN A 127 14.84 7.11 13.39
CA GLN A 127 16.23 7.12 13.85
C GLN A 127 16.71 5.72 14.24
N THR A 128 15.87 4.98 14.97
CA THR A 128 16.19 3.60 15.37
C THR A 128 16.39 2.72 14.15
N VAL A 129 15.52 2.81 13.15
CA VAL A 129 15.66 2.03 11.91
C VAL A 129 16.99 2.29 11.20
N VAL A 130 17.49 3.53 11.24
CA VAL A 130 18.74 3.92 10.56
C VAL A 130 19.99 3.60 11.39
N VAL A 131 19.92 3.70 12.72
CA VAL A 131 21.10 3.66 13.61
C VAL A 131 21.09 2.46 14.56
N ASP A 132 20.18 1.49 14.39
CA ASP A 132 20.12 0.29 15.24
C ASP A 132 21.49 -0.42 15.27
N PRO A 133 22.18 -0.48 16.43
CA PRO A 133 23.46 -1.15 16.57
C PRO A 133 23.40 -2.63 16.18
N GLY A 134 22.27 -3.30 16.44
CA GLY A 134 22.04 -4.68 16.04
C GLY A 134 22.02 -4.84 14.52
N LYS A 135 21.39 -3.89 13.81
CA LYS A 135 21.39 -3.85 12.35
C LYS A 135 22.77 -3.61 11.77
N LEU A 136 23.54 -2.68 12.35
CA LEU A 136 24.92 -2.43 11.93
C LEU A 136 25.79 -3.68 12.11
N MET A 137 25.64 -4.40 13.22
CA MET A 137 26.34 -5.68 13.42
C MET A 137 25.92 -6.74 12.40
N ARG A 138 24.62 -6.84 12.05
CA ARG A 138 24.17 -7.73 10.97
C ARG A 138 24.82 -7.36 9.64
N TRP A 139 24.96 -6.08 9.33
CA TRP A 139 25.65 -5.60 8.14
C TRP A 139 27.15 -5.92 8.13
N VAL A 140 27.82 -5.77 9.27
CA VAL A 140 29.23 -6.18 9.42
C VAL A 140 29.41 -7.68 9.17
N MET A 141 28.45 -8.49 9.60
CA MET A 141 28.47 -9.95 9.41
C MET A 141 27.88 -10.39 8.06
N ALA A 142 27.20 -9.51 7.33
CA ALA A 142 26.50 -9.83 6.09
C ALA A 142 27.39 -10.50 5.02
N PRO A 143 28.67 -10.11 4.83
CA PRO A 143 29.56 -10.80 3.90
C PRO A 143 29.85 -12.27 4.25
N LEU A 144 29.70 -12.64 5.52
CA LEU A 144 29.91 -14.00 6.03
C LEU A 144 28.60 -14.79 6.12
N ASP A 145 27.47 -14.21 5.72
CA ASP A 145 26.16 -14.84 5.82
C ASP A 145 26.07 -16.04 4.84
N PRO A 146 25.72 -17.25 5.29
CA PRO A 146 25.56 -18.41 4.42
C PRO A 146 24.53 -18.19 3.31
N LYS A 147 23.53 -17.32 3.51
CA LYS A 147 22.56 -16.97 2.48
C LYS A 147 23.15 -16.15 1.35
N LEU A 148 24.11 -15.27 1.64
CA LEU A 148 24.85 -14.56 0.59
C LEU A 148 25.70 -15.53 -0.23
N LEU A 149 26.35 -16.50 0.42
CA LEU A 149 27.09 -17.55 -0.28
C LEU A 149 26.16 -18.43 -1.14
N ALA A 150 24.98 -18.79 -0.61
CA ALA A 150 23.96 -19.52 -1.35
C ALA A 150 23.40 -18.71 -2.53
N LEU A 151 23.25 -17.40 -2.37
CA LEU A 151 22.85 -16.48 -3.44
C LEU A 151 23.90 -16.45 -4.54
N ALA A 152 25.19 -16.34 -4.20
CA ALA A 152 26.29 -16.38 -5.15
C ALA A 152 26.35 -17.71 -5.91
N ALA A 153 26.18 -18.83 -5.21
CA ALA A 153 26.08 -20.15 -5.84
C ALA A 153 24.85 -20.25 -6.77
N ASN A 154 23.70 -19.70 -6.36
CA ASN A 154 22.49 -19.69 -7.17
C ASN A 154 22.63 -18.79 -8.42
N ALA A 155 23.40 -17.69 -8.35
CA ALA A 155 23.67 -16.85 -9.52
C ALA A 155 24.48 -17.59 -10.60
N LEU A 156 25.28 -18.58 -10.21
CA LEU A 156 26.00 -19.47 -11.13
C LEU A 156 25.14 -20.64 -11.62
N ASN A 157 23.92 -20.79 -11.12
CA ASN A 157 23.04 -21.90 -11.47
C ASN A 157 22.49 -21.71 -12.90
N PRO A 158 22.77 -22.62 -13.86
CA PRO A 158 22.26 -22.52 -15.22
C PRO A 158 20.72 -22.47 -15.27
N ASN A 159 20.03 -23.05 -14.29
CA ASN A 159 18.57 -23.04 -14.22
C ASN A 159 17.98 -21.63 -14.05
N VAL A 160 18.72 -20.66 -13.47
CA VAL A 160 18.27 -19.26 -13.46
C VAL A 160 18.14 -18.75 -14.90
N TYR A 161 19.16 -18.96 -15.72
CA TYR A 161 19.19 -18.52 -17.11
C TYR A 161 18.20 -19.29 -17.99
N LEU A 162 18.02 -20.60 -17.76
CA LEU A 162 17.01 -21.38 -18.47
C LEU A 162 15.58 -20.88 -18.17
N ARG A 163 15.29 -20.52 -16.92
CA ARG A 163 14.00 -19.91 -16.56
C ARG A 163 13.78 -18.60 -17.30
N TRP A 164 14.80 -17.74 -17.36
CA TRP A 164 14.75 -16.51 -18.16
C TRP A 164 14.63 -16.76 -19.66
N ALA A 165 15.31 -17.76 -20.20
CA ALA A 165 15.20 -18.14 -21.61
C ALA A 165 13.78 -18.63 -21.96
N SER A 166 13.10 -19.28 -21.01
CA SER A 166 11.70 -19.71 -21.16
C SER A 166 10.70 -18.61 -20.84
N ALA A 167 11.10 -17.52 -20.17
CA ALA A 167 10.18 -16.48 -19.70
C ALA A 167 9.35 -15.83 -20.84
N PRO A 168 9.89 -15.54 -22.04
CA PRO A 168 9.10 -15.03 -23.15
C PRO A 168 7.99 -15.97 -23.65
N LEU A 169 8.09 -17.28 -23.35
CA LEU A 169 7.09 -18.28 -23.71
C LEU A 169 5.96 -18.38 -22.67
N ASP A 170 6.06 -17.65 -21.55
CA ASP A 170 5.01 -17.61 -20.53
C ASP A 170 3.74 -16.95 -21.13
N PRO A 171 2.56 -17.57 -20.98
CA PRO A 171 1.29 -17.01 -21.45
C PRO A 171 1.02 -15.59 -20.92
N ARG A 172 1.53 -15.25 -19.75
CA ARG A 172 1.42 -13.90 -19.17
C ARG A 172 2.16 -12.86 -20.01
N VAL A 173 3.29 -13.21 -20.62
CA VAL A 173 4.01 -12.32 -21.55
C VAL A 173 3.17 -12.05 -22.78
N VAL A 174 2.50 -13.06 -23.34
CA VAL A 174 1.59 -12.86 -24.48
C VAL A 174 0.45 -11.92 -24.11
N ASN A 175 -0.15 -12.10 -22.92
CA ASN A 175 -1.20 -11.21 -22.43
C ASN A 175 -0.69 -9.76 -22.24
N MET A 176 0.52 -9.57 -21.72
CA MET A 176 1.13 -8.24 -21.60
C MET A 176 1.45 -7.63 -22.97
N ALA A 177 2.03 -8.41 -23.89
CA ALA A 177 2.37 -7.95 -25.23
C ALA A 177 1.14 -7.54 -26.05
N THR A 178 -0.01 -8.17 -25.79
CA THR A 178 -1.28 -7.88 -26.46
C THR A 178 -2.14 -6.85 -25.72
N ALA A 179 -1.78 -6.49 -24.48
CA ALA A 179 -2.56 -5.55 -23.67
C ALA A 179 -2.77 -4.18 -24.34
N PRO A 180 -1.76 -3.54 -24.96
CA PRO A 180 -1.97 -2.25 -25.64
C PRO A 180 -2.86 -2.35 -26.89
N VAL A 181 -3.01 -3.53 -27.48
CA VAL A 181 -3.89 -3.74 -28.65
C VAL A 181 -5.35 -3.89 -28.22
N ASN A 182 -5.60 -4.19 -26.95
CA ASN A 182 -6.94 -4.33 -26.40
C ASN A 182 -7.58 -2.94 -26.14
N PRO A 183 -8.67 -2.56 -26.83
CA PRO A 183 -9.34 -1.28 -26.59
C PRO A 183 -9.79 -1.09 -25.13
N ASN A 184 -10.11 -2.18 -24.43
CA ASN A 184 -10.51 -2.15 -23.03
C ASN A 184 -9.36 -1.71 -22.11
N TRP A 185 -8.10 -1.88 -22.53
CA TRP A 185 -6.94 -1.42 -21.77
C TRP A 185 -6.94 0.11 -21.65
N TYR A 186 -7.17 0.82 -22.76
CA TYR A 186 -7.31 2.28 -22.77
C TYR A 186 -8.55 2.74 -22.00
N GLY A 187 -9.67 2.03 -22.14
CA GLY A 187 -10.87 2.28 -21.35
C GLY A 187 -10.63 2.14 -19.84
N GLY A 188 -9.83 1.16 -19.44
CA GLY A 188 -9.39 0.98 -18.05
C GLY A 188 -8.53 2.13 -17.55
N TRP A 189 -7.56 2.59 -18.33
CA TRP A 189 -6.71 3.74 -17.99
C TRP A 189 -7.49 5.06 -17.93
N LEU A 190 -8.32 5.34 -18.92
CA LEU A 190 -9.21 6.49 -18.91
C LEU A 190 -10.16 6.43 -17.72
N GLY A 191 -10.75 5.26 -17.47
CA GLY A 191 -11.58 4.99 -16.30
C GLY A 191 -10.83 5.29 -15.01
N GLY A 192 -9.60 4.78 -14.85
CA GLY A 192 -8.76 5.05 -13.68
C GLY A 192 -8.44 6.54 -13.50
N ILE A 193 -8.22 7.28 -14.58
CA ILE A 193 -7.91 8.72 -14.53
C ILE A 193 -9.17 9.54 -14.19
N VAL A 194 -10.33 9.26 -14.79
CA VAL A 194 -11.53 10.06 -14.55
C VAL A 194 -12.27 9.65 -13.27
N ASN A 195 -11.93 8.50 -12.69
CA ASN A 195 -12.55 7.97 -11.49
C ASN A 195 -12.10 8.78 -10.26
N PRO A 196 -13.01 9.50 -9.58
CA PRO A 196 -12.69 10.29 -8.39
C PRO A 196 -12.04 9.46 -7.27
N GLN A 197 -12.39 8.18 -7.16
CA GLN A 197 -11.87 7.26 -6.15
C GLN A 197 -10.35 7.01 -6.31
N SER A 198 -9.77 7.32 -7.47
CA SER A 198 -8.33 7.22 -7.71
C SER A 198 -7.51 8.28 -6.98
N TYR A 199 -8.11 9.39 -6.53
CA TYR A 199 -7.37 10.54 -6.00
C TYR A 199 -7.39 10.68 -4.48
N GLY A 200 -7.97 9.72 -3.76
CA GLY A 200 -8.15 9.80 -2.31
C GLY A 200 -9.41 10.58 -1.91
N PRO A 201 -9.77 10.59 -0.61
CA PRO A 201 -11.07 11.08 -0.17
C PRO A 201 -11.30 12.58 -0.39
N ALA A 202 -10.27 13.43 -0.25
CA ALA A 202 -10.45 14.87 -0.36
C ALA A 202 -10.51 15.31 -1.82
N VAL A 203 -9.56 14.87 -2.66
CA VAL A 203 -9.60 15.19 -4.10
C VAL A 203 -10.74 14.46 -4.79
N GLY A 204 -10.98 13.19 -4.46
CA GLY A 204 -12.11 12.42 -4.96
C GLY A 204 -13.46 13.01 -4.55
N GLY A 205 -13.58 13.52 -3.32
CA GLY A 205 -14.77 14.24 -2.86
C GLY A 205 -15.02 15.53 -3.65
N MET A 206 -13.96 16.28 -3.99
CA MET A 206 -14.06 17.47 -4.83
C MET A 206 -14.49 17.15 -6.27
N LEU A 207 -13.97 16.07 -6.85
CA LEU A 207 -14.30 15.64 -8.21
C LEU A 207 -15.71 15.02 -8.32
N ASN A 208 -16.20 14.40 -7.24
CA ASN A 208 -17.58 13.87 -7.15
C ASN A 208 -18.62 14.91 -6.72
N ALA A 209 -18.19 16.09 -6.25
CA ALA A 209 -19.13 17.11 -5.82
C ALA A 209 -19.92 17.61 -7.05
N PRO A 210 -21.26 17.46 -7.10
CA PRO A 210 -22.04 18.14 -8.12
C PRO A 210 -21.78 19.63 -7.95
N TYR A 211 -21.31 20.30 -9.02
CA TYR A 211 -21.14 21.74 -9.10
C TYR A 211 -22.40 22.43 -8.52
N GLY A 212 -22.37 22.84 -7.25
CA GLY A 212 -23.53 23.46 -6.63
C GLY A 212 -23.70 23.35 -5.11
N ALA A 213 -22.97 22.51 -4.39
CA ALA A 213 -23.19 22.43 -2.93
C ALA A 213 -21.98 21.92 -2.16
N GLN A 214 -21.02 22.78 -1.82
CA GLN A 214 -20.28 22.67 -0.55
C GLN A 214 -19.92 24.10 -0.09
N PRO A 215 -20.38 24.55 1.10
CA PRO A 215 -19.85 25.77 1.69
C PRO A 215 -18.37 25.55 2.02
N ILE A 216 -17.52 26.46 1.55
CA ILE A 216 -16.12 26.55 1.95
C ILE A 216 -16.11 26.58 3.49
N PRO A 217 -15.42 25.66 4.20
CA PRO A 217 -15.19 25.81 5.62
C PRO A 217 -14.29 27.04 5.80
N MET A 218 -14.93 28.18 6.08
CA MET A 218 -14.26 29.42 6.39
C MET A 218 -13.38 29.16 7.61
N LEU A 219 -12.07 29.22 7.42
CA LEU A 219 -11.10 29.26 8.51
C LEU A 219 -11.59 30.27 9.55
N PRO A 220 -11.63 29.94 10.86
CA PRO A 220 -12.04 30.91 11.87
C PRO A 220 -11.04 32.07 11.82
N MET A 221 -11.49 33.20 11.26
CA MET A 221 -10.74 34.45 11.33
C MET A 221 -10.57 34.79 12.80
N PHE A 222 -9.32 34.80 13.24
CA PHE A 222 -8.94 35.26 14.57
C PHE A 222 -9.29 36.75 14.67
N VAL A 223 -10.42 37.06 15.30
CA VAL A 223 -10.80 38.45 15.60
C VAL A 223 -10.04 38.83 16.88
N PRO A 224 -9.07 39.76 16.84
CA PRO A 224 -8.39 40.18 18.05
C PRO A 224 -9.36 40.92 18.99
N PRO A 225 -9.22 40.79 20.31
CA PRO A 225 -10.13 41.42 21.26
C PRO A 225 -10.00 42.95 21.21
N ALA A 226 -11.15 43.63 21.17
CA ALA A 226 -11.23 45.08 21.29
C ALA A 226 -10.83 45.49 22.71
N TYR A 227 -9.78 46.31 22.82
CA TYR A 227 -9.38 46.94 24.08
C TYR A 227 -10.48 47.89 24.56
N LYS A 228 -10.82 47.82 25.85
CA LYS A 228 -11.56 48.86 26.58
C LYS A 228 -10.59 49.66 27.43
#